data_AF-A0A2A9CUM9-F1
#
_entry.id   AF-A0A2A9CUM9-F1
#
_cell.length_a   1.000
_cell.length_b   1.000
_cell.length_c   1.000
_cell.angle_alpha   90.00
_cell.angle_beta   90.00
_cell.angle_gamma   90.00
#
_symmetry.space_group_name_H-M   'P 1'
#
loop_
_entity.id
_entity.type
_entity.pdbx_description
1 polymer ?
#
loop_
_entity_poly.entity_id
_entity_poly.type
_entity_poly.pdbx_seq_one_letter_code
_entity_poly.pdbx_strand_id
1 'polypeptide(L)'
;MAYQARRIVEAEQPDVAVPSAPRRGARRAKGLRARPAAQGVVGLVGLAVLATSGAIVLGVNGGSAAAAGSSPSAVIAEPTLTARALTADSLAAPAAVRQVVAPVVVSKTRLYSTGSLNVRAEADTSAKLLGSISRGAKISATSSVEGKYRQIEFEDGYGWVLAASLSDESDSPVPDGTTMDPCPRGSAVENRLRPKTIYIYRSVCPLFPEINSFGGWRAGGRQFHKNGRALDLMLTTHVESKLGWRITKYLIAHYREFNIDHIIFEQQIWTPSNQRWRKMVDRGSLNANHFNHVHVAIKA
;
A
#
# COMPACT_ATOMS: atom_id res chain seq x y z
N MET A 1 -53.30 2.91 30.30
CA MET A 1 -53.44 2.32 28.95
C MET A 1 -52.38 1.26 28.78
N ALA A 2 -52.77 -0.01 28.85
CA ALA A 2 -51.87 -1.17 28.79
C ALA A 2 -51.65 -1.58 27.33
N TYR A 3 -50.38 -1.73 26.94
CA TYR A 3 -49.96 -2.11 25.59
C TYR A 3 -50.00 -3.64 25.46
N GLN A 4 -50.91 -4.18 24.65
CA GLN A 4 -50.94 -5.61 24.33
C GLN A 4 -50.09 -5.93 23.09
N ALA A 5 -49.25 -6.95 23.22
CA ALA A 5 -48.43 -7.49 22.13
C ALA A 5 -49.30 -8.24 21.10
N ARG A 6 -49.20 -7.86 19.82
CA ARG A 6 -49.83 -8.59 18.72
C ARG A 6 -49.09 -9.89 18.43
N ARG A 7 -49.86 -10.99 18.33
CA ARG A 7 -49.44 -12.30 17.81
C ARG A 7 -48.91 -12.16 16.39
N ILE A 8 -47.79 -12.83 16.14
CA ILE A 8 -47.22 -13.09 14.83
C ILE A 8 -47.97 -14.32 14.28
N VAL A 9 -48.53 -14.19 13.08
CA VAL A 9 -49.13 -15.30 12.34
C VAL A 9 -48.01 -15.89 11.48
N GLU A 10 -47.67 -17.15 11.73
CA GLU A 10 -46.77 -17.97 10.93
C GLU A 10 -47.34 -18.07 9.49
N ALA A 11 -46.62 -17.57 8.50
CA ALA A 11 -47.01 -17.70 7.10
C ALA A 11 -46.49 -19.05 6.56
N GLU A 12 -47.42 -19.94 6.27
CA GLU A 12 -47.24 -21.23 5.61
C GLU A 12 -46.54 -21.06 4.25
N GLN A 13 -45.40 -21.72 4.06
CA GLN A 13 -44.68 -21.74 2.78
C GLN A 13 -45.33 -22.77 1.84
N PRO A 14 -45.65 -22.40 0.58
CA PRO A 14 -46.11 -23.39 -0.40
C PRO A 14 -44.93 -24.20 -0.96
N ASP A 15 -45.07 -25.53 -0.93
CA ASP A 15 -44.19 -26.52 -1.55
C ASP A 15 -43.96 -26.21 -3.03
N VAL A 16 -42.72 -25.85 -3.39
CA VAL A 16 -42.30 -25.74 -4.79
C VAL A 16 -41.56 -27.03 -5.18
N ALA A 17 -42.21 -27.80 -6.05
CA ALA A 17 -41.67 -29.00 -6.67
C ALA A 17 -40.34 -28.73 -7.39
N VAL A 18 -39.35 -29.58 -7.12
CA VAL A 18 -38.01 -29.59 -7.73
C VAL A 18 -38.05 -30.38 -9.05
N PRO A 19 -37.80 -29.76 -10.21
CA PRO A 19 -37.61 -30.53 -11.44
C PRO A 19 -36.18 -31.11 -11.51
N SER A 20 -36.13 -32.42 -11.68
CA SER A 20 -34.96 -33.28 -11.86
C SER A 20 -34.09 -32.93 -13.07
N ALA A 21 -32.77 -32.92 -12.87
CA ALA A 21 -31.74 -32.67 -13.87
C ALA A 21 -31.62 -33.79 -14.94
N PRO A 22 -31.37 -33.46 -16.22
CA PRO A 22 -31.02 -34.48 -17.20
C PRO A 22 -29.53 -34.84 -17.13
N ARG A 23 -29.27 -36.13 -16.90
CA ARG A 23 -27.95 -36.76 -17.07
C ARG A 23 -27.52 -36.66 -18.54
N ARG A 24 -26.34 -36.09 -18.81
CA ARG A 24 -25.66 -36.22 -20.11
C ARG A 24 -24.23 -36.75 -19.95
N GLY A 25 -24.12 -38.03 -20.34
CA GLY A 25 -23.00 -38.73 -20.97
C GLY A 25 -21.58 -38.17 -20.84
N ALA A 26 -20.77 -38.87 -20.06
CA ALA A 26 -19.32 -38.89 -20.20
C ALA A 26 -18.94 -39.44 -21.59
N ARG A 27 -18.28 -38.61 -22.42
CA ARG A 27 -17.53 -39.10 -23.58
C ARG A 27 -16.03 -39.04 -23.28
N ARG A 28 -15.50 -40.25 -23.14
CA ARG A 28 -14.08 -40.63 -23.11
C ARG A 28 -13.44 -40.24 -24.45
N ALA A 29 -12.42 -39.39 -24.44
CA ALA A 29 -11.49 -39.25 -25.56
C ALA A 29 -10.14 -39.84 -25.14
N LYS A 30 -9.69 -40.83 -25.91
CA LYS A 30 -8.43 -41.55 -25.77
C LYS A 30 -7.26 -40.64 -26.11
N GLY A 31 -6.15 -40.82 -25.38
CA GLY A 31 -4.93 -40.04 -25.55
C GLY A 31 -4.12 -40.34 -26.82
N LEU A 32 -3.16 -39.46 -27.07
CA LEU A 32 -1.97 -39.75 -27.85
C LEU A 32 -0.76 -38.97 -27.29
N ARG A 33 0.11 -39.74 -26.64
CA ARG A 33 1.59 -39.74 -26.70
C ARG A 33 2.34 -38.39 -26.71
N ALA A 34 3.06 -38.18 -25.61
CA ALA A 34 4.31 -37.43 -25.55
C ALA A 34 5.42 -38.12 -26.36
N ARG A 35 6.40 -37.34 -26.85
CA ARG A 35 7.85 -37.67 -27.00
C ARG A 35 8.68 -36.40 -27.30
N PRO A 36 10.02 -36.42 -27.09
CA PRO A 36 10.76 -35.29 -26.51
C PRO A 36 11.84 -34.64 -27.40
N ALA A 37 12.40 -33.55 -26.85
CA ALA A 37 13.78 -33.03 -26.93
C ALA A 37 14.37 -32.54 -28.28
N ALA A 38 14.83 -31.28 -28.27
CA ALA A 38 16.08 -30.88 -28.90
C ALA A 38 16.70 -29.69 -28.14
N GLN A 39 17.99 -29.81 -27.86
CA GLN A 39 18.86 -28.91 -27.12
C GLN A 39 19.44 -27.81 -28.05
N GLY A 40 19.84 -26.67 -27.46
CA GLY A 40 20.66 -25.63 -28.12
C GLY A 40 21.06 -24.52 -27.15
N VAL A 41 22.16 -24.67 -26.41
CA VAL A 41 23.43 -23.90 -26.50
C VAL A 41 23.27 -22.40 -26.17
N VAL A 42 23.54 -22.00 -24.91
CA VAL A 42 24.79 -21.40 -24.36
C VAL A 42 25.09 -19.99 -24.88
N GLY A 43 25.10 -19.03 -23.96
CA GLY A 43 25.60 -17.67 -24.14
C GLY A 43 25.70 -16.95 -22.80
N LEU A 44 26.70 -17.32 -21.97
CA LEU A 44 27.09 -16.62 -20.75
C LEU A 44 28.11 -15.54 -21.13
N VAL A 45 27.76 -14.26 -21.00
CA VAL A 45 28.73 -13.16 -21.07
C VAL A 45 29.17 -12.86 -19.64
N GLY A 46 30.42 -13.22 -19.33
CA GLY A 46 31.09 -12.87 -18.09
C GLY A 46 31.49 -11.40 -18.09
N LEU A 47 31.21 -10.71 -16.98
CA LEU A 47 31.84 -9.43 -16.65
C LEU A 47 32.93 -9.69 -15.61
N ALA A 48 34.17 -9.44 -16.02
CA ALA A 48 35.36 -9.55 -15.19
C ALA A 48 35.52 -8.33 -14.27
N VAL A 49 35.83 -8.60 -13.00
CA VAL A 49 36.31 -7.61 -12.02
C VAL A 49 37.83 -7.56 -12.14
N LEU A 50 38.40 -6.39 -12.42
CA LEU A 50 39.82 -6.10 -12.32
C LEU A 50 40.01 -5.02 -11.25
N ALA A 51 40.58 -5.45 -10.12
CA ALA A 51 41.16 -4.57 -9.12
C ALA A 51 42.59 -4.23 -9.54
N THR A 52 42.96 -2.95 -9.50
CA THR A 52 44.36 -2.54 -9.40
C THR A 52 44.49 -1.39 -8.42
N SER A 53 45.31 -1.65 -7.40
CA SER A 53 45.85 -0.70 -6.45
C SER A 53 46.88 0.19 -7.15
N GLY A 54 46.95 1.47 -6.76
CA GLY A 54 48.03 2.37 -7.17
C GLY A 54 48.01 3.66 -6.36
N ALA A 55 48.91 3.77 -5.39
CA ALA A 55 49.21 4.99 -4.66
C ALA A 55 50.26 5.82 -5.44
N ILE A 56 50.10 7.15 -5.54
CA ILE A 56 51.19 8.08 -5.87
C ILE A 56 51.09 9.36 -5.02
N VAL A 57 52.29 9.83 -4.69
CA VAL A 57 52.78 10.82 -3.74
C VAL A 57 52.83 12.25 -4.32
N LEU A 58 52.75 13.24 -3.40
CA LEU A 58 53.22 14.65 -3.39
C LEU A 58 53.75 15.33 -4.68
N GLY A 59 53.39 16.61 -4.87
CA GLY A 59 54.23 17.55 -5.65
C GLY A 59 53.63 18.90 -6.10
N VAL A 60 53.79 19.92 -5.25
CA VAL A 60 54.11 21.37 -5.46
C VAL A 60 53.60 22.20 -6.66
N ASN A 61 53.06 23.39 -6.31
CA ASN A 61 53.21 24.77 -6.81
C ASN A 61 53.37 25.17 -8.29
N GLY A 62 52.65 26.27 -8.61
CA GLY A 62 52.95 27.29 -9.64
C GLY A 62 51.85 27.40 -10.70
N GLY A 63 50.93 28.37 -10.69
CA GLY A 63 51.12 29.79 -11.08
C GLY A 63 51.11 29.91 -12.62
N SER A 64 50.38 30.77 -13.34
CA SER A 64 49.45 31.88 -13.07
C SER A 64 48.73 32.22 -14.40
N ALA A 65 47.83 33.22 -14.34
CA ALA A 65 47.19 34.02 -15.40
C ALA A 65 45.82 33.52 -15.91
N ALA A 66 44.69 34.09 -15.46
CA ALA A 66 44.10 35.41 -15.81
C ALA A 66 43.48 35.39 -17.24
N ALA A 67 42.27 35.87 -17.54
CA ALA A 67 41.42 36.89 -16.91
C ALA A 67 39.96 36.82 -17.43
N ALA A 68 39.13 37.73 -16.89
CA ALA A 68 37.78 38.17 -17.29
C ALA A 68 36.62 37.28 -16.82
N GLY A 69 35.66 37.72 -16.02
CA GLY A 69 35.25 39.06 -15.60
C GLY A 69 33.74 39.19 -15.79
N SER A 70 32.98 39.30 -14.69
CA SER A 70 31.75 40.11 -14.56
C SER A 70 31.07 39.91 -13.19
N SER A 71 31.05 41.00 -12.42
CA SER A 71 30.30 41.33 -11.18
C SER A 71 28.76 41.41 -11.40
N PRO A 72 27.86 41.69 -10.41
CA PRO A 72 28.00 42.34 -9.08
C PRO A 72 27.41 41.57 -7.86
N SER A 73 27.97 41.67 -6.65
CA SER A 73 27.86 42.69 -5.57
C SER A 73 26.48 42.84 -4.92
N ALA A 74 26.38 42.49 -3.62
CA ALA A 74 25.76 43.30 -2.57
C ALA A 74 26.27 42.85 -1.18
N VAL A 75 26.52 43.85 -0.33
CA VAL A 75 27.31 43.88 0.91
C VAL A 75 26.41 43.72 2.14
N ILE A 76 26.90 43.08 3.21
CA ILE A 76 26.42 43.33 4.58
C ILE A 76 27.64 43.39 5.52
N ALA A 77 27.73 44.46 6.29
CA ALA A 77 28.82 44.81 7.20
C ALA A 77 28.63 44.25 8.62
N GLU A 78 29.74 43.94 9.30
CA GLU A 78 29.84 43.58 10.71
C GLU A 78 29.87 44.82 11.62
N PRO A 79 29.51 44.69 12.91
CA PRO A 79 30.04 45.57 13.95
C PRO A 79 30.95 44.81 14.94
N THR A 80 32.11 45.42 15.20
CA THR A 80 33.11 45.03 16.19
C THR A 80 32.65 45.41 17.60
N LEU A 81 32.79 44.53 18.60
CA LEU A 81 32.66 44.89 20.01
C LEU A 81 33.82 44.32 20.84
N THR A 82 34.37 45.24 21.63
CA THR A 82 35.55 45.19 22.48
C THR A 82 35.40 44.24 23.68
N ALA A 83 36.41 43.40 23.89
CA ALA A 83 36.51 42.53 25.06
C ALA A 83 36.89 43.31 26.32
N ARG A 84 36.14 43.12 27.41
CA ARG A 84 36.45 43.61 28.75
C ARG A 84 36.73 42.40 29.64
N ALA A 85 37.93 42.35 30.22
CA ALA A 85 38.36 41.28 31.11
C ALA A 85 37.60 41.33 32.45
N LEU A 86 37.09 40.18 32.91
CA LEU A 86 36.59 39.97 34.26
C LEU A 86 37.50 38.95 34.95
N THR A 87 38.06 39.36 36.09
CA THR A 87 38.99 38.59 36.91
C THR A 87 38.27 37.49 37.70
N ALA A 88 38.95 36.36 37.83
CA ALA A 88 38.52 35.19 38.57
C ALA A 88 38.68 35.41 40.08
N ASP A 89 37.59 35.77 40.77
CA ASP A 89 37.46 35.49 42.20
C ASP A 89 35.98 35.58 42.63
N SER A 90 35.26 34.46 42.56
CA SER A 90 34.08 34.23 43.39
C SER A 90 33.81 32.73 43.49
N LEU A 91 34.05 32.22 44.69
CA LEU A 91 33.95 30.83 45.11
C LEU A 91 32.48 30.42 45.39
N ALA A 92 32.26 29.11 45.28
CA ALA A 92 31.31 28.29 46.07
C ALA A 92 29.84 28.17 45.62
N ALA A 93 29.53 27.09 44.89
CA ALA A 93 28.72 25.94 45.33
C ALA A 93 28.42 24.99 44.14
N PRO A 94 28.62 23.66 44.23
CA PRO A 94 28.15 22.75 43.19
C PRO A 94 26.65 22.52 43.39
N ALA A 95 25.82 23.21 42.61
CA ALA A 95 24.43 22.82 42.45
C ALA A 95 24.40 21.45 41.76
N ALA A 96 24.01 20.41 42.50
CA ALA A 96 23.76 19.09 41.94
C ALA A 96 22.64 19.18 40.90
N VAL A 97 23.02 19.20 39.63
CA VAL A 97 22.08 19.15 38.50
C VAL A 97 21.47 17.76 38.49
N ARG A 98 20.26 17.63 39.05
CA ARG A 98 19.44 16.43 38.93
C ARG A 98 19.11 16.25 37.45
N GLN A 99 19.77 15.30 36.79
CA GLN A 99 19.43 14.93 35.41
C GLN A 99 18.01 14.38 35.39
N VAL A 100 17.06 15.19 34.92
CA VAL A 100 15.72 14.72 34.57
C VAL A 100 15.87 13.97 33.26
N VAL A 101 15.97 12.64 33.34
CA VAL A 101 15.92 11.77 32.17
C VAL A 101 14.52 11.89 31.59
N ALA A 102 14.38 12.62 30.48
CA ALA A 102 13.12 12.70 29.76
C ALA A 102 12.68 11.29 29.30
N PRO A 103 11.37 10.96 29.33
CA PRO A 103 10.91 9.66 28.86
C PRO A 103 11.30 9.51 27.38
N VAL A 104 11.98 8.41 27.05
CA VAL A 104 12.29 8.03 25.67
C VAL A 104 10.95 7.77 24.98
N VAL A 105 10.49 8.75 24.21
CA VAL A 105 9.33 8.57 23.34
C VAL A 105 9.78 7.62 22.22
N VAL A 106 9.48 6.33 22.38
CA VAL A 106 9.78 5.33 21.37
C VAL A 106 8.92 5.63 20.15
N SER A 107 9.55 6.13 19.08
CA SER A 107 8.88 6.35 17.82
C SER A 107 8.41 5.00 17.26
N LYS A 108 7.10 4.88 17.05
CA LYS A 108 6.49 3.70 16.43
C LYS A 108 6.32 3.94 14.94
N THR A 109 6.82 3.02 14.13
CA THR A 109 6.65 2.99 12.68
C THR A 109 5.65 1.90 12.32
N ARG A 110 4.69 2.22 11.46
CA ARG A 110 3.78 1.23 10.90
C ARG A 110 4.52 0.42 9.85
N LEU A 111 4.61 -0.90 10.05
CA LEU A 111 5.13 -1.87 9.10
C LEU A 111 4.09 -2.97 8.86
N TYR A 112 4.37 -3.86 7.91
CA TYR A 112 3.55 -5.00 7.56
C TYR A 112 4.39 -6.26 7.46
N SER A 113 3.83 -7.40 7.85
CA SER A 113 4.49 -8.69 7.66
C SER A 113 4.45 -9.11 6.18
N THR A 114 5.58 -9.53 5.64
CA THR A 114 5.66 -10.08 4.27
C THR A 114 5.39 -11.59 4.22
N GLY A 115 5.22 -12.22 5.39
CA GLY A 115 4.92 -13.65 5.56
C GLY A 115 4.31 -13.93 6.93
N SER A 116 4.07 -15.21 7.23
CA SER A 116 3.69 -15.61 8.59
C SER A 116 4.92 -15.54 9.49
N LEU A 117 4.82 -14.81 10.60
CA LEU A 117 5.94 -14.53 11.51
C LEU A 117 5.66 -15.01 12.92
N ASN A 118 6.69 -15.56 13.55
CA ASN A 118 6.69 -15.88 14.96
C ASN A 118 7.13 -14.64 15.75
N VAL A 119 6.37 -14.32 16.80
CA VAL A 119 6.69 -13.25 17.74
C VAL A 119 7.31 -13.88 18.97
N ARG A 120 8.50 -13.42 19.36
CA ARG A 120 9.28 -14.01 20.47
C ARG A 120 9.54 -13.01 21.58
N ALA A 121 9.79 -13.51 22.79
CA ALA A 121 10.05 -12.69 23.96
C ALA A 121 11.38 -11.91 23.86
N GLU A 122 12.36 -12.47 23.15
CA GLU A 122 13.70 -11.89 22.95
C GLU A 122 14.12 -12.05 21.49
N ALA A 123 15.18 -11.33 21.09
CA ALA A 123 15.76 -11.33 19.75
C ALA A 123 16.55 -12.62 19.41
N ASP A 124 15.99 -13.78 19.74
CA ASP A 124 16.60 -15.09 19.57
C ASP A 124 15.60 -16.11 19.01
N THR A 125 16.06 -17.00 18.12
CA THR A 125 15.25 -18.11 17.57
C THR A 125 14.80 -19.14 18.60
N SER A 126 15.51 -19.26 19.72
CA SER A 126 15.26 -20.19 20.82
C SER A 126 14.44 -19.57 21.95
N ALA A 127 14.24 -18.23 21.93
CA ALA A 127 13.44 -17.54 22.92
C ALA A 127 11.96 -17.99 22.90
N LYS A 128 11.30 -17.83 24.04
CA LYS A 128 9.88 -18.17 24.23
C LYS A 128 9.03 -17.56 23.11
N LEU A 129 8.23 -18.41 22.46
CA LEU A 129 7.25 -17.99 21.48
C LEU A 129 6.07 -17.32 22.21
N LEU A 130 5.81 -16.04 21.90
CA LEU A 130 4.67 -15.29 22.41
C LEU A 130 3.43 -15.51 21.54
N GLY A 131 3.62 -15.64 20.23
CA GLY A 131 2.52 -15.87 19.30
C GLY A 131 2.96 -15.84 17.84
N SER A 132 2.00 -15.68 16.94
CA SER A 132 2.24 -15.60 15.51
C SER A 132 1.43 -14.49 14.85
N ILE A 133 1.99 -13.88 13.82
CA ILE A 133 1.37 -12.84 13.00
C ILE A 133 1.21 -13.39 11.58
N SER A 134 0.01 -13.29 11.02
CA SER A 134 -0.26 -13.69 9.63
C SER A 134 0.41 -12.75 8.63
N ARG A 135 0.68 -13.21 7.40
CA ARG A 135 1.14 -12.36 6.29
C ARG A 135 0.20 -11.17 6.07
N GLY A 136 0.77 -10.00 5.79
CA GLY A 136 0.05 -8.77 5.47
C GLY A 136 -0.53 -8.06 6.70
N ALA A 137 -0.30 -8.58 7.91
CA ALA A 137 -0.76 -7.96 9.13
C ALA A 137 -0.03 -6.63 9.38
N LYS A 138 -0.78 -5.64 9.85
CA LYS A 138 -0.26 -4.33 10.24
C LYS A 138 0.39 -4.42 11.62
N ILE A 139 1.61 -3.90 11.74
CA ILE A 139 2.45 -4.00 12.93
C ILE A 139 2.95 -2.60 13.34
N SER A 140 2.87 -2.28 14.62
CA SER A 140 3.52 -1.10 15.21
C SER A 140 4.93 -1.47 15.64
N ALA A 141 5.92 -1.23 14.77
CA ALA A 141 7.31 -1.54 15.07
C ALA A 141 7.97 -0.37 15.82
N THR A 142 8.76 -0.68 16.85
CA THR A 142 9.57 0.33 17.53
C THR A 142 10.84 0.62 16.72
N SER A 143 11.64 1.59 17.16
CA SER A 143 12.99 1.84 16.63
C SER A 143 14.02 0.81 17.10
N SER A 144 13.68 -0.07 18.05
CA SER A 144 14.60 -1.04 18.64
C SER A 144 14.86 -2.21 17.68
N VAL A 145 16.12 -2.38 17.30
CA VAL A 145 16.61 -3.47 16.45
C VAL A 145 17.75 -4.17 17.16
N GLU A 146 17.70 -5.50 17.22
CA GLU A 146 18.72 -6.34 17.83
C GLU A 146 19.06 -7.48 16.86
N GLY A 147 20.28 -7.45 16.31
CA GLY A 147 20.69 -8.35 15.25
C GLY A 147 19.75 -8.29 14.03
N LYS A 148 19.12 -9.42 13.72
CA LYS A 148 18.15 -9.56 12.62
C LYS A 148 16.70 -9.33 13.05
N TYR A 149 16.47 -8.99 14.31
CA TYR A 149 15.14 -8.83 14.88
C TYR A 149 14.82 -7.36 15.13
N ARG A 150 13.54 -7.04 14.99
CA ARG A 150 12.99 -5.75 15.33
C ARG A 150 11.90 -5.95 16.37
N GLN A 151 11.88 -5.09 17.37
CA GLN A 151 10.85 -5.11 18.38
C GLN A 151 9.58 -4.45 17.85
N ILE A 152 8.45 -5.05 18.21
CA ILE A 152 7.12 -4.64 17.80
C ILE A 152 6.21 -4.63 19.02
N GLU A 153 5.18 -3.79 18.98
CA GLU A 153 4.06 -3.90 19.91
C GLU A 153 3.25 -5.15 19.57
N PHE A 154 3.02 -5.99 20.57
CA PHE A 154 2.29 -7.24 20.42
C PHE A 154 1.48 -7.51 21.68
N GLU A 155 0.16 -7.65 21.52
CA GLU A 155 -0.81 -7.72 22.62
C GLU A 155 -0.62 -6.56 23.61
N ASP A 156 -0.48 -6.83 24.90
CA ASP A 156 -0.30 -5.81 25.95
C ASP A 156 1.17 -5.46 26.21
N GLY A 157 2.09 -5.86 25.32
CA GLY A 157 3.52 -5.68 25.52
C GLY A 157 4.32 -5.57 24.22
N TYR A 158 5.55 -6.08 24.27
CA TYR A 158 6.47 -6.06 23.14
C TYR A 158 6.95 -7.47 22.83
N GLY A 159 7.21 -7.71 21.54
CA GLY A 159 7.84 -8.93 21.06
C GLY A 159 8.80 -8.66 19.91
N TRP A 160 9.61 -9.65 19.59
CA TRP A 160 10.65 -9.58 18.57
C TRP A 160 10.28 -10.42 17.36
N VAL A 161 10.45 -9.85 16.17
CA VAL A 161 10.19 -10.49 14.87
C VAL A 161 11.34 -10.24 13.90
N LEU A 162 11.48 -11.08 12.88
CA LEU A 162 12.52 -10.90 11.86
C LEU A 162 12.31 -9.61 11.07
N ALA A 163 13.27 -8.68 11.15
CA ALA A 163 13.21 -7.39 10.48
C ALA A 163 13.12 -7.53 8.94
N ALA A 164 13.79 -8.55 8.38
CA ALA A 164 13.77 -8.86 6.94
C ALA A 164 12.39 -9.29 6.42
N SER A 165 11.47 -9.64 7.32
CA SER A 165 10.10 -9.99 6.98
C SER A 165 9.10 -8.89 7.31
N LEU A 166 9.60 -7.69 7.61
CA LEU A 166 8.81 -6.49 7.74
C LEU A 166 9.03 -5.62 6.52
N SER A 167 7.95 -5.05 6.00
CA SER A 167 8.00 -4.07 4.94
C SER A 167 7.17 -2.86 5.34
N ASP A 168 7.58 -1.68 4.89
CA ASP A 168 6.71 -0.50 4.86
C ASP A 168 5.55 -0.67 3.85
N GLU A 169 5.63 -1.67 2.97
CA GLU A 169 4.61 -2.11 2.02
C GLU A 169 3.70 -3.22 2.59
N SER A 170 2.38 -3.03 2.49
CA SER A 170 1.44 -4.12 2.77
C SER A 170 1.43 -5.12 1.60
N ASP A 171 2.09 -6.28 1.76
CA ASP A 171 2.00 -7.39 0.79
C ASP A 171 0.76 -8.27 1.05
N SER A 172 -0.38 -7.64 1.34
CA SER A 172 -1.63 -8.37 1.48
C SER A 172 -1.98 -9.01 0.12
N PRO A 173 -2.36 -10.29 0.09
CA PRO A 173 -2.73 -10.94 -1.15
C PRO A 173 -3.89 -10.19 -1.82
N VAL A 174 -3.91 -10.20 -3.15
CA VAL A 174 -5.08 -9.76 -3.90
C VAL A 174 -6.18 -10.79 -3.62
N PRO A 175 -7.30 -10.41 -3.00
CA PRO A 175 -8.39 -11.35 -2.74
C PRO A 175 -8.96 -11.88 -4.06
N ASP A 176 -9.55 -13.06 -4.02
CA ASP A 176 -10.26 -13.67 -5.16
C ASP A 176 -11.76 -13.70 -4.87
N GLY A 177 -12.55 -14.00 -5.90
CA GLY A 177 -14.00 -14.12 -5.84
C GLY A 177 -14.72 -12.80 -6.05
N THR A 178 -16.01 -12.93 -6.26
CA THR A 178 -16.96 -11.84 -6.53
C THR A 178 -18.25 -12.13 -5.80
N THR A 179 -19.02 -11.09 -5.48
CA THR A 179 -20.32 -11.28 -4.83
C THR A 179 -21.32 -10.19 -5.23
N MET A 180 -22.59 -10.57 -5.25
CA MET A 180 -23.73 -9.67 -5.36
C MET A 180 -24.44 -9.46 -4.01
N ASP A 181 -23.90 -10.00 -2.93
CA ASP A 181 -24.44 -9.80 -1.59
C ASP A 181 -24.35 -8.33 -1.18
N PRO A 182 -25.33 -7.83 -0.40
CA PRO A 182 -25.28 -6.46 0.09
C PRO A 182 -23.99 -6.14 0.85
N CYS A 183 -23.42 -4.98 0.58
CA CYS A 183 -22.25 -4.48 1.30
C CYS A 183 -22.61 -4.21 2.79
N PRO A 184 -21.84 -4.73 3.77
CA PRO A 184 -22.09 -4.48 5.20
C PRO A 184 -22.05 -2.99 5.58
N ARG A 185 -21.40 -2.15 4.77
CA ARG A 185 -21.29 -0.69 4.98
C ARG A 185 -22.49 0.09 4.39
N GLY A 186 -23.51 -0.60 3.90
CA GLY A 186 -24.73 -0.02 3.32
C GLY A 186 -24.77 -0.08 1.79
N SER A 187 -25.77 0.58 1.19
CA SER A 187 -26.01 0.57 -0.27
C SER A 187 -26.21 1.96 -0.87
N ALA A 188 -25.91 3.03 -0.11
CA ALA A 188 -26.19 4.41 -0.52
C ALA A 188 -25.56 4.78 -1.88
N VAL A 189 -24.34 4.28 -2.16
CA VAL A 189 -23.65 4.54 -3.43
C VAL A 189 -24.33 3.87 -4.64
N GLU A 190 -25.14 2.83 -4.42
CA GLU A 190 -25.80 2.06 -5.49
C GLU A 190 -26.89 2.85 -6.22
N ASN A 191 -27.36 3.95 -5.64
CA ASN A 191 -28.40 4.78 -6.22
C ASN A 191 -28.00 5.25 -7.63
N ARG A 192 -28.83 4.91 -8.63
CA ARG A 192 -28.65 5.22 -10.05
C ARG A 192 -27.37 4.63 -10.69
N LEU A 193 -26.72 3.68 -10.04
CA LEU A 193 -25.66 2.89 -10.67
C LEU A 193 -26.25 1.83 -11.61
N ARG A 194 -25.47 1.45 -12.62
CA ARG A 194 -25.80 0.31 -13.48
C ARG A 194 -25.55 -1.00 -12.74
N PRO A 195 -26.26 -2.10 -13.08
CA PRO A 195 -26.11 -3.38 -12.40
C PRO A 195 -24.66 -3.88 -12.30
N LYS A 196 -23.85 -3.72 -13.36
CA LYS A 196 -22.43 -4.11 -13.33
C LYS A 196 -21.57 -3.19 -12.47
N THR A 197 -21.92 -1.91 -12.31
CA THR A 197 -21.22 -1.01 -11.38
C THR A 197 -21.59 -1.34 -9.93
N ILE A 198 -22.85 -1.72 -9.66
CA ILE A 198 -23.27 -2.28 -8.37
C ILE A 198 -22.50 -3.57 -8.07
N TYR A 199 -22.31 -4.43 -9.08
CA TYR A 199 -21.55 -5.67 -8.90
C TYR A 199 -20.10 -5.44 -8.46
N ILE A 200 -19.43 -4.46 -9.07
CA ILE A 200 -18.08 -4.05 -8.65
C ILE A 200 -18.11 -3.55 -7.20
N TYR A 201 -19.07 -2.67 -6.86
CA TYR A 201 -19.19 -2.14 -5.49
C TYR A 201 -19.37 -3.25 -4.45
N ARG A 202 -20.32 -4.16 -4.68
CA ARG A 202 -20.64 -5.25 -3.77
C ARG A 202 -19.52 -6.28 -3.64
N SER A 203 -18.75 -6.49 -4.71
CA SER A 203 -17.57 -7.37 -4.63
C SER A 203 -16.40 -6.70 -3.90
N VAL A 204 -16.15 -5.41 -4.13
CA VAL A 204 -15.02 -4.71 -3.52
C VAL A 204 -15.25 -4.35 -2.05
N CYS A 205 -16.47 -3.95 -1.66
CA CYS A 205 -16.77 -3.51 -0.30
C CYS A 205 -16.31 -4.48 0.82
N PRO A 206 -16.67 -5.78 0.79
CA PRO A 206 -16.27 -6.71 1.84
C PRO A 206 -14.80 -7.12 1.76
N LEU A 207 -14.21 -7.09 0.55
CA LEU A 207 -12.83 -7.53 0.31
C LEU A 207 -11.78 -6.46 0.67
N PHE A 208 -12.18 -5.18 0.67
CA PHE A 208 -11.29 -4.05 0.92
C PHE A 208 -11.90 -3.09 1.97
N PRO A 209 -12.01 -3.53 3.24
CA PRO A 209 -12.60 -2.74 4.32
C PRO A 209 -11.82 -1.45 4.64
N GLU A 210 -10.58 -1.31 4.15
CA GLU A 210 -9.73 -0.14 4.31
C GLU A 210 -10.11 1.05 3.40
N ILE A 211 -10.99 0.84 2.41
CA ILE A 211 -11.46 1.94 1.55
C ILE A 211 -12.26 2.96 2.38
N ASN A 212 -11.92 4.24 2.25
CA ASN A 212 -12.50 5.30 3.08
C ASN A 212 -13.96 5.56 2.74
N SER A 213 -14.29 5.64 1.45
CA SER A 213 -15.66 5.82 0.96
C SER A 213 -15.78 5.47 -0.53
N PHE A 214 -17.01 5.46 -1.05
CA PHE A 214 -17.30 5.17 -2.44
C PHE A 214 -18.03 6.34 -3.10
N GLY A 215 -17.56 6.76 -4.27
CA GLY A 215 -18.19 7.75 -5.12
C GLY A 215 -18.88 7.11 -6.31
N GLY A 216 -20.16 7.44 -6.56
CA GLY A 216 -20.97 6.79 -7.59
C GLY A 216 -21.57 7.76 -8.60
N TRP A 217 -22.87 7.63 -8.85
CA TRP A 217 -23.62 8.49 -9.76
C TRP A 217 -23.63 9.95 -9.29
N ARG A 218 -23.48 10.89 -10.22
CA ARG A 218 -23.54 12.34 -9.95
C ARG A 218 -24.15 13.07 -11.15
N ALA A 219 -25.15 13.93 -10.93
CA ALA A 219 -25.83 14.67 -11.99
C ALA A 219 -24.87 15.54 -12.83
N GLY A 220 -23.97 16.29 -12.16
CA GLY A 220 -22.91 17.08 -12.81
C GLY A 220 -21.66 16.27 -13.19
N GLY A 221 -21.71 14.94 -13.16
CA GLY A 221 -20.57 14.08 -13.43
C GLY A 221 -20.19 14.00 -14.91
N ARG A 222 -18.95 13.58 -15.18
CA ARG A 222 -18.53 13.19 -16.55
C ARG A 222 -19.32 11.97 -17.02
N GLN A 223 -19.19 11.65 -18.32
CA GLN A 223 -20.00 10.65 -19.02
C GLN A 223 -20.24 9.32 -18.28
N PHE A 224 -19.25 8.79 -17.57
CA PHE A 224 -19.42 7.53 -16.84
C PHE A 224 -20.20 7.71 -15.54
N HIS A 225 -19.89 8.72 -14.72
CA HIS A 225 -20.64 8.99 -13.47
C HIS A 225 -22.08 9.42 -13.74
N LYS A 226 -22.33 10.32 -14.70
CA LYS A 226 -23.70 10.79 -15.00
C LYS A 226 -24.63 9.68 -15.50
N ASN A 227 -24.05 8.62 -16.08
CA ASN A 227 -24.77 7.47 -16.61
C ASN A 227 -24.75 6.26 -15.65
N GLY A 228 -24.22 6.42 -14.43
CA GLY A 228 -24.17 5.35 -13.41
C GLY A 228 -23.16 4.24 -13.71
N ARG A 229 -22.21 4.48 -14.61
CA ARG A 229 -21.26 3.49 -15.13
C ARG A 229 -19.88 3.54 -14.46
N ALA A 230 -19.66 4.46 -13.53
CA ALA A 230 -18.38 4.60 -12.83
C ALA A 230 -18.53 4.52 -11.32
N LEU A 231 -17.47 4.01 -10.70
CA LEU A 231 -17.27 3.94 -9.26
C LEU A 231 -15.88 4.49 -8.93
N ASP A 232 -15.83 5.42 -7.97
CA ASP A 232 -14.59 5.91 -7.36
C ASP A 232 -14.42 5.24 -6.00
N LEU A 233 -13.29 4.57 -5.79
CA LEU A 233 -12.92 3.96 -4.52
C LEU A 233 -11.97 4.92 -3.82
N MET A 234 -12.48 5.69 -2.85
CA MET A 234 -11.77 6.82 -2.27
C MET A 234 -10.71 6.37 -1.26
N LEU A 235 -9.51 6.91 -1.43
CA LEU A 235 -8.30 6.58 -0.68
C LEU A 235 -7.67 7.84 -0.08
N THR A 236 -6.85 7.67 0.95
CA THR A 236 -6.04 8.73 1.52
C THR A 236 -4.89 9.01 0.55
N THR A 237 -4.90 10.20 -0.05
CA THR A 237 -3.91 10.65 -1.04
C THR A 237 -2.48 10.41 -0.55
N HIS A 238 -1.64 9.82 -1.39
CA HIS A 238 -0.22 9.49 -1.14
C HIS A 238 0.08 8.55 0.05
N VAL A 239 -0.91 8.23 0.89
CA VAL A 239 -0.75 7.31 2.02
C VAL A 239 -1.15 5.89 1.60
N GLU A 240 -2.20 5.76 0.79
CA GLU A 240 -2.83 4.48 0.45
C GLU A 240 -2.57 4.03 -1.00
N SER A 241 -1.46 4.48 -1.60
CA SER A 241 -1.06 4.10 -2.96
C SER A 241 -1.07 2.58 -3.18
N LYS A 242 -0.50 1.83 -2.23
CA LYS A 242 -0.39 0.37 -2.28
C LYS A 242 -1.75 -0.32 -2.26
N LEU A 243 -2.66 0.17 -1.41
CA LEU A 243 -4.05 -0.30 -1.35
C LEU A 243 -4.73 -0.06 -2.70
N GLY A 244 -4.56 1.13 -3.29
CA GLY A 244 -5.09 1.43 -4.62
C GLY A 244 -4.55 0.50 -5.70
N TRP A 245 -3.24 0.23 -5.73
CA TRP A 245 -2.66 -0.76 -6.64
C TRP A 245 -3.13 -2.20 -6.37
N ARG A 246 -3.42 -2.57 -5.11
CA ARG A 246 -4.01 -3.88 -4.77
C ARG A 246 -5.44 -4.00 -5.31
N ILE A 247 -6.24 -2.94 -5.17
CA ILE A 247 -7.58 -2.84 -5.73
C ILE A 247 -7.53 -2.91 -7.26
N THR A 248 -6.59 -2.19 -7.91
CA THR A 248 -6.50 -2.22 -9.39
C THR A 248 -6.12 -3.61 -9.91
N LYS A 249 -5.23 -4.34 -9.22
CA LYS A 249 -4.93 -5.75 -9.55
C LYS A 249 -6.16 -6.64 -9.44
N TYR A 250 -6.97 -6.49 -8.40
CA TYR A 250 -8.24 -7.21 -8.26
C TYR A 250 -9.20 -6.89 -9.42
N LEU A 251 -9.42 -5.61 -9.70
CA LEU A 251 -10.28 -5.18 -10.82
C LEU A 251 -9.78 -5.71 -12.17
N ILE A 252 -8.46 -5.73 -12.39
CA ILE A 252 -7.85 -6.35 -13.56
C ILE A 252 -8.08 -7.86 -13.57
N ALA A 253 -7.95 -8.59 -12.46
CA ALA A 253 -8.20 -10.03 -12.45
C ALA A 253 -9.64 -10.39 -12.89
N HIS A 254 -10.62 -9.54 -12.57
CA HIS A 254 -12.04 -9.76 -12.86
C HIS A 254 -12.60 -8.89 -14.00
N TYR A 255 -11.75 -8.26 -14.83
CA TYR A 255 -12.20 -7.23 -15.77
C TYR A 255 -13.28 -7.69 -16.76
N ARG A 256 -13.23 -8.97 -17.17
CA ARG A 256 -14.19 -9.57 -18.09
C ARG A 256 -15.55 -9.74 -17.44
N GLU A 257 -15.56 -10.24 -16.20
CA GLU A 257 -16.75 -10.50 -15.41
C GLU A 257 -17.48 -9.20 -15.05
N PHE A 258 -16.72 -8.17 -14.67
CA PHE A 258 -17.24 -6.84 -14.36
C PHE A 258 -17.57 -5.99 -15.61
N ASN A 259 -17.23 -6.47 -16.81
CA ASN A 259 -17.39 -5.73 -18.06
C ASN A 259 -16.73 -4.33 -18.02
N ILE A 260 -15.51 -4.29 -17.48
CA ILE A 260 -14.74 -3.05 -17.32
C ILE A 260 -14.44 -2.43 -18.69
N ASP A 261 -14.55 -1.11 -18.76
CA ASP A 261 -14.11 -0.26 -19.87
C ASP A 261 -12.67 0.23 -19.63
N HIS A 262 -12.42 0.81 -18.45
CA HIS A 262 -11.10 1.25 -18.04
C HIS A 262 -10.97 1.37 -16.52
N ILE A 263 -9.73 1.37 -16.05
CA ILE A 263 -9.34 1.66 -14.68
C ILE A 263 -8.32 2.80 -14.72
N ILE A 264 -8.45 3.76 -13.81
CA ILE A 264 -7.50 4.86 -13.64
C ILE A 264 -7.05 4.93 -12.19
N PHE A 265 -5.74 5.03 -11.99
CA PHE A 265 -5.13 5.27 -10.68
C PHE A 265 -3.77 5.95 -10.86
N GLU A 266 -3.44 6.89 -9.98
CA GLU A 266 -2.15 7.61 -9.96
C GLU A 266 -1.69 8.08 -11.35
N GLN A 267 -2.57 8.81 -12.02
CA GLN A 267 -2.35 9.40 -13.34
C GLN A 267 -2.06 8.36 -14.44
N GLN A 268 -2.42 7.11 -14.23
CA GLN A 268 -2.27 6.05 -15.21
C GLN A 268 -3.62 5.45 -15.57
N ILE A 269 -3.75 4.96 -16.80
CA ILE A 269 -4.94 4.30 -17.32
C ILE A 269 -4.61 2.90 -17.83
N TRP A 270 -5.48 1.95 -17.50
CA TRP A 270 -5.47 0.57 -18.00
C TRP A 270 -6.79 0.28 -18.71
N THR A 271 -6.75 -0.46 -19.83
CA THR A 271 -7.95 -0.88 -20.56
C THR A 271 -7.89 -2.37 -20.95
N PRO A 272 -9.02 -3.08 -21.07
CA PRO A 272 -9.03 -4.47 -21.53
C PRO A 272 -8.41 -4.69 -22.92
N SER A 273 -8.55 -3.70 -23.81
CA SER A 273 -7.99 -3.73 -25.18
C SER A 273 -6.48 -3.56 -25.21
N ASN A 274 -5.90 -2.90 -24.20
CA ASN A 274 -4.47 -2.71 -24.05
C ASN A 274 -4.12 -2.91 -22.58
N GLN A 275 -3.81 -4.16 -22.22
CA GLN A 275 -3.64 -4.63 -20.86
C GLN A 275 -2.32 -4.16 -20.21
N ARG A 276 -1.89 -2.94 -20.52
CA ARG A 276 -0.73 -2.26 -19.97
C ARG A 276 -1.15 -0.91 -19.41
N TRP A 277 -0.51 -0.51 -18.32
CA TRP A 277 -0.67 0.83 -17.78
C TRP A 277 -0.02 1.86 -18.70
N ARG A 278 -0.70 2.98 -18.89
CA ARG A 278 -0.23 4.09 -19.71
C ARG A 278 -0.38 5.38 -18.93
N LYS A 279 0.64 6.23 -18.99
CA LYS A 279 0.59 7.55 -18.37
C LYS A 279 -0.47 8.41 -19.06
N MET A 280 -1.30 9.08 -18.26
CA MET A 280 -2.21 10.12 -18.72
C MET A 280 -1.49 11.48 -18.69
N VAL A 281 -1.97 12.41 -19.52
CA VAL A 281 -1.60 13.82 -19.37
C VAL A 281 -2.00 14.33 -17.99
N ASP A 282 -1.24 15.30 -17.48
CA ASP A 282 -1.60 16.01 -16.26
C ASP A 282 -2.88 16.85 -16.48
N ARG A 283 -3.85 16.67 -15.59
CA ARG A 283 -5.14 17.38 -15.59
C ARG A 283 -5.23 18.46 -14.52
N GLY A 284 -4.10 18.83 -13.91
CA GLY A 284 -3.96 20.02 -13.06
C GLY A 284 -4.37 19.86 -11.60
N SER A 285 -4.71 18.65 -11.13
CA SER A 285 -4.96 18.41 -9.69
C SER A 285 -4.82 16.94 -9.31
N LEU A 286 -4.55 16.68 -8.02
CA LEU A 286 -4.49 15.32 -7.45
C LEU A 286 -5.77 14.52 -7.71
N ASN A 287 -6.93 15.17 -7.56
CA ASN A 287 -8.22 14.54 -7.81
C ASN A 287 -8.42 14.23 -9.30
N ALA A 288 -8.13 15.18 -10.19
CA ALA A 288 -8.27 14.95 -11.64
C ALA A 288 -7.27 13.91 -12.18
N ASN A 289 -6.13 13.77 -11.50
CA ASN A 289 -5.10 12.77 -11.77
C ASN A 289 -5.28 11.48 -10.96
N HIS A 290 -6.35 11.33 -10.18
CA HIS A 290 -6.69 10.07 -9.51
C HIS A 290 -5.63 9.57 -8.50
N PHE A 291 -4.97 10.49 -7.79
CA PHE A 291 -4.05 10.16 -6.69
C PHE A 291 -4.78 9.88 -5.36
N ASN A 292 -6.06 10.23 -5.28
CA ASN A 292 -6.90 10.09 -4.08
C ASN A 292 -8.02 9.05 -4.25
N HIS A 293 -8.10 8.36 -5.40
CA HIS A 293 -9.09 7.31 -5.62
C HIS A 293 -8.68 6.41 -6.78
N VAL A 294 -9.07 5.14 -6.71
CA VAL A 294 -9.13 4.27 -7.89
C VAL A 294 -10.45 4.58 -8.61
N HIS A 295 -10.41 4.89 -9.89
CA HIS A 295 -11.60 5.02 -10.71
C HIS A 295 -11.76 3.79 -11.59
N VAL A 296 -12.96 3.22 -11.63
CA VAL A 296 -13.32 2.13 -12.54
C VAL A 296 -14.61 2.46 -13.25
N ALA A 297 -14.61 2.22 -14.55
CA ALA A 297 -15.77 2.40 -15.40
C ALA A 297 -16.11 1.10 -16.13
N ILE A 298 -17.40 0.87 -16.36
CA ILE A 298 -17.90 -0.26 -17.16
C ILE A 298 -18.27 0.18 -18.58
N LYS A 299 -18.32 -0.78 -19.51
CA LYS A 299 -18.82 -0.54 -20.88
C LYS A 299 -20.31 -0.17 -20.88
N ALA A 300 -20.77 0.36 -22.02
CA ALA A 300 -22.16 0.76 -22.23
C ALA A 300 -23.08 -0.45 -22.24
#